data_AF-I2F2B3-F1
#
_entry.id   AF-I2F2B3-F1
#
_cell.length_a   1.000
_cell.length_b   1.000
_cell.length_c   1.000
_cell.angle_alpha   90.00
_cell.angle_beta   90.00
_cell.angle_gamma   90.00
#
_symmetry.space_group_name_H-M   'P 1'
#
loop_
_entity.id
_entity.type
_entity.pdbx_description
1 polymer ?
#
loop_
_entity_poly.entity_id
_entity_poly.type
_entity_poly.pdbx_seq_one_letter_code
_entity_poly.pdbx_strand_id
1 'polypeptide(L)'
;MFFGLFRKKKKTEGSRKEAKDRLDSITGGRRYSVPVREVIPQDILQNSGKDMVHQIKTYVADKYKVKEENVKVQLEEHNGYVVIITNVVFH
;
A
#
# COMPACT_ATOMS: atom_id res chain seq x y z
N MET A 1 -13.29 -59.80 -12.65
CA MET A 1 -13.20 -58.37 -12.24
C MET A 1 -12.31 -58.30 -11.02
N PHE A 2 -11.34 -57.37 -10.96
CA PHE A 2 -11.00 -56.52 -9.79
C PHE A 2 -9.66 -55.82 -10.08
N PHE A 3 -9.74 -54.73 -10.85
CA PHE A 3 -8.72 -53.69 -10.88
C PHE A 3 -8.69 -53.00 -9.51
N GLY A 4 -7.51 -52.95 -8.87
CA GLY A 4 -7.42 -52.52 -7.47
C GLY A 4 -6.06 -51.98 -7.03
N LEU A 5 -5.53 -51.01 -7.79
CA LEU A 5 -4.79 -49.85 -7.25
C LEU A 5 -3.44 -50.12 -6.56
N PHE A 6 -2.38 -49.97 -7.36
CA PHE A 6 -1.09 -49.45 -6.92
C PHE A 6 -1.27 -48.15 -6.10
N ARG A 7 -1.40 -48.26 -4.77
CA ARG A 7 -1.30 -47.11 -3.86
C ARG A 7 0.18 -46.73 -3.74
N LYS A 8 0.62 -45.86 -4.65
CA LYS A 8 1.85 -45.05 -4.50
C LYS A 8 1.91 -44.49 -3.07
N LYS A 9 2.91 -44.88 -2.30
CA LYS A 9 3.26 -44.28 -1.01
C LYS A 9 3.47 -42.77 -1.23
N LYS A 10 2.51 -41.97 -0.79
CA LYS A 10 2.56 -40.50 -0.77
C LYS A 10 3.73 -40.07 0.12
N LYS A 11 4.82 -39.58 -0.48
CA LYS A 11 5.95 -38.93 0.21
C LYS A 11 5.53 -37.52 0.72
N THR A 12 4.54 -37.42 1.59
CA THR A 12 3.92 -36.13 1.94
C THR A 12 4.18 -35.68 3.38
N GLU A 13 4.87 -36.49 4.20
CA GLU A 13 5.17 -36.10 5.59
C GLU A 13 6.47 -35.30 5.71
N GLY A 14 7.51 -35.62 4.95
CA GLY A 14 8.79 -34.90 4.98
C GLY A 14 8.71 -33.50 4.35
N SER A 15 8.01 -33.36 3.22
CA SER A 15 7.96 -32.09 2.47
C SER A 15 7.23 -30.99 3.22
N ARG A 16 6.21 -31.33 4.01
CA ARG A 16 5.44 -30.36 4.79
C ARG A 16 6.25 -29.82 5.96
N LYS A 17 7.06 -30.66 6.60
CA LYS A 17 7.94 -30.26 7.71
C LYS A 17 9.08 -29.39 7.19
N GLU A 18 9.70 -29.77 6.08
CA GLU A 18 10.77 -29.00 5.45
C GLU A 18 10.29 -27.64 4.93
N ALA A 19 9.08 -27.58 4.34
CA ALA A 19 8.46 -26.33 3.92
C ALA A 19 8.14 -25.42 5.12
N LYS A 20 7.71 -26.00 6.25
CA LYS A 20 7.47 -25.24 7.48
C LYS A 20 8.77 -24.67 8.04
N ASP A 21 9.83 -25.48 8.14
CA ASP A 21 11.13 -25.03 8.65
C ASP A 21 11.75 -23.93 7.75
N ARG A 22 11.52 -23.98 6.43
CA ARG A 22 11.91 -22.90 5.50
C ARG A 22 11.09 -21.63 5.68
N LEU A 23 9.79 -21.74 5.95
CA LEU A 23 8.95 -20.56 6.21
C LEU A 23 9.29 -19.94 7.57
N ASP A 24 9.55 -20.76 8.59
CA ASP A 24 9.96 -20.32 9.92
C ASP A 24 11.35 -19.65 9.89
N SER A 25 12.27 -20.07 9.02
CA SER A 25 13.57 -19.37 8.86
C SER A 25 13.44 -18.03 8.12
N ILE A 26 12.51 -17.91 7.16
CA ILE A 26 12.22 -16.66 6.46
C ILE A 26 11.48 -15.67 7.37
N THR A 27 10.54 -16.15 8.19
CA THR A 27 9.70 -15.32 9.06
C THR A 27 10.27 -15.11 10.46
N GLY A 28 11.19 -15.97 10.90
CA GLY A 28 11.88 -15.89 12.19
C GLY A 28 13.05 -14.90 12.22
N GLY A 29 13.47 -14.40 11.06
CA GLY A 29 14.31 -13.21 10.98
C GLY A 29 13.54 -12.03 11.59
N ARG A 30 13.98 -11.58 12.77
CA ARG A 30 13.44 -10.42 13.53
C ARG A 30 12.71 -9.46 12.61
N ARG A 31 11.40 -9.27 12.82
CA ARG A 31 10.67 -8.12 12.29
C ARG A 31 11.50 -6.89 12.64
N TYR A 32 12.25 -6.36 11.69
CA TYR A 32 12.89 -5.07 11.86
C TYR A 32 11.73 -4.09 11.93
N SER A 33 11.33 -3.74 13.16
CA SER A 33 10.66 -2.47 13.40
C SER A 33 11.65 -1.46 12.86
N VAL A 34 11.38 -0.95 11.65
CA VAL A 34 12.11 0.19 11.11
C VAL A 34 11.75 1.31 12.08
N PRO A 35 12.67 1.79 12.92
CA PRO A 35 12.37 2.96 13.73
C PRO A 35 12.11 4.08 12.73
N VAL A 36 10.92 4.67 12.78
CA VAL A 36 10.56 5.85 11.99
C VAL A 36 11.58 6.92 12.36
N ARG A 37 12.61 7.09 11.51
CA ARG A 37 13.78 7.95 11.79
C ARG A 37 13.51 9.41 11.52
N GLU A 38 12.34 9.76 11.01
CA GLU A 38 11.98 11.13 10.69
C GLU A 38 10.64 11.42 11.35
N VAL A 39 10.70 11.90 12.58
CA VAL A 39 9.59 12.65 13.16
C VAL A 39 9.57 13.97 12.38
N ILE A 40 8.83 13.99 11.28
CA ILE A 40 8.60 15.23 10.52
C ILE A 40 7.99 16.22 11.52
N PRO A 41 8.63 17.38 11.75
CA PRO A 41 8.09 18.41 12.64
C PRO A 41 6.66 18.74 12.22
N GLN A 42 5.71 18.74 13.16
CA GLN A 42 4.29 19.02 12.87
C GLN A 42 4.10 20.38 12.18
N ASP A 43 4.99 21.34 12.42
CA ASP A 43 4.97 22.66 11.79
C ASP A 43 5.19 22.61 10.27
N ILE A 44 5.95 21.63 9.78
CA ILE A 44 6.12 21.41 8.33
C ILE A 44 4.86 20.77 7.76
N LEU A 45 4.21 19.85 8.48
CA LEU A 45 2.97 19.19 8.04
C LEU A 45 1.78 20.17 7.94
N GLN A 46 1.69 21.15 8.86
CA GLN A 46 0.61 22.13 8.85
C GLN A 46 0.73 23.14 7.70
N ASN A 47 1.95 23.52 7.30
CA ASN A 47 2.15 24.38 6.12
C ASN A 47 2.18 23.58 4.81
N SER A 48 2.69 22.34 4.81
CA SER A 48 2.78 21.52 3.61
C SER A 48 1.42 21.10 3.07
N GLY A 49 0.39 20.98 3.91
CA GLY A 49 -0.96 20.59 3.47
C GLY A 49 -1.59 21.61 2.52
N LYS A 50 -1.43 22.92 2.81
CA LYS A 50 -1.94 23.99 1.93
C LYS A 50 -1.15 24.07 0.62
N ASP A 51 0.16 23.91 0.70
CA ASP A 51 1.03 23.90 -0.48
C ASP A 51 0.75 22.68 -1.37
N MET A 52 0.52 21.51 -0.78
CA MET A 52 0.20 20.28 -1.51
C MET A 52 -1.13 20.40 -2.25
N VAL A 53 -2.17 20.93 -1.59
CA VAL A 53 -3.48 21.14 -2.24
C VAL A 53 -3.36 22.10 -3.42
N HIS A 54 -2.62 23.20 -3.27
CA HIS A 54 -2.37 24.13 -4.36
C HIS A 54 -1.62 23.46 -5.51
N GLN A 55 -0.52 22.74 -5.22
CA GLN A 55 0.26 22.04 -6.24
C GLN A 55 -0.57 21.02 -7.02
N ILE A 56 -1.41 20.24 -6.34
CA ILE A 56 -2.31 19.28 -6.99
C ILE A 56 -3.32 20.01 -7.88
N LYS A 57 -3.91 21.10 -7.40
CA LYS A 57 -4.85 21.91 -8.20
C LYS A 57 -4.19 22.46 -9.46
N THR A 58 -3.02 23.09 -9.33
CA THR A 58 -2.29 23.65 -10.47
C THR A 58 -1.90 22.57 -11.48
N TYR A 59 -1.37 21.43 -11.01
CA TYR A 59 -0.99 20.31 -11.88
C TYR A 59 -2.18 19.77 -12.67
N VAL A 60 -3.30 19.54 -12.00
CA VAL A 60 -4.51 18.98 -12.62
C VAL A 60 -5.16 20.00 -13.56
N ALA A 61 -5.22 21.27 -13.16
CA ALA A 61 -5.73 22.36 -13.99
C ALA A 61 -4.94 22.48 -15.30
N ASP A 62 -3.60 22.47 -15.23
CA ASP A 62 -2.75 22.54 -16.42
C ASP A 62 -2.87 21.30 -17.30
N LYS A 63 -2.94 20.11 -16.69
CA LYS A 63 -3.05 18.83 -17.40
C LYS A 63 -4.36 18.69 -18.18
N TYR A 64 -5.46 19.15 -17.59
CA TYR A 64 -6.80 19.06 -18.17
C TYR A 64 -7.26 20.36 -18.85
N LYS A 65 -6.40 21.39 -18.87
CA LYS A 65 -6.67 22.71 -19.44
C LYS A 65 -7.96 23.34 -18.93
N VAL A 66 -8.18 23.23 -17.62
CA VAL A 66 -9.31 23.85 -16.91
C VAL A 66 -8.81 24.91 -15.93
N LYS A 67 -9.70 25.78 -15.45
CA LYS A 67 -9.37 26.73 -14.38
C LYS A 67 -9.16 25.98 -13.06
N GLU A 68 -8.26 26.47 -12.20
CA GLU A 68 -8.03 25.88 -10.87
C GLU A 68 -9.28 25.86 -9.99
N GLU A 69 -10.20 26.82 -10.19
CA GLU A 69 -11.51 26.88 -9.53
C GLU A 69 -12.38 25.64 -9.82
N ASN A 70 -12.19 25.02 -10.98
CA ASN A 70 -12.91 23.82 -11.41
C ASN A 70 -12.31 22.52 -10.83
N VAL A 71 -11.19 22.62 -10.10
CA VAL A 71 -10.50 21.49 -9.48
C VAL A 71 -10.75 21.52 -7.97
N LYS A 72 -11.49 20.53 -7.47
CA LYS A 72 -11.73 20.33 -6.03
C LYS A 72 -10.86 19.19 -5.52
N VAL A 73 -10.06 19.48 -4.49
CA VAL A 73 -9.20 18.49 -3.83
C VAL A 73 -9.71 18.32 -2.40
N GLN A 74 -9.92 17.08 -1.99
CA GLN A 74 -10.33 16.68 -0.63
C GLN A 74 -9.30 15.69 -0.09
N LEU A 75 -8.99 15.85 1.20
CA LEU A 75 -8.05 14.99 1.94
C LEU A 75 -8.85 14.24 2.99
N GLU A 76 -8.80 12.91 2.95
CA GLU A 76 -9.41 12.06 3.96
C GLU A 76 -8.35 11.17 4.60
N GLU A 77 -8.26 11.19 5.93
CA GLU A 77 -7.35 10.34 6.69
C GLU A 77 -8.06 9.08 7.16
N HIS A 78 -7.51 7.91 6.83
CA HIS A 78 -8.06 6.61 7.21
C HIS A 78 -6.93 5.71 7.73
N ASN A 79 -7.02 5.26 8.98
CA ASN A 79 -6.20 4.19 9.58
C ASN A 79 -4.73 4.10 9.08
N GLY A 80 -3.99 5.21 9.13
CA GLY A 80 -2.57 5.26 8.80
C GLY A 80 -2.22 5.62 7.35
N TYR A 81 -3.20 5.96 6.51
CA TYR A 81 -2.98 6.51 5.17
C TYR A 81 -3.88 7.73 4.88
N VAL A 82 -3.47 8.52 3.89
CA VAL A 82 -4.20 9.70 3.41
C VAL A 82 -4.73 9.42 2.01
N VAL A 83 -6.03 9.59 1.82
CA VAL A 83 -6.69 9.52 0.52
C VAL A 83 -6.85 10.94 -0.01
N ILE A 84 -6.35 11.17 -1.23
CA ILE A 84 -6.47 12.44 -1.93
C ILE A 84 -7.50 12.27 -3.05
N ILE A 85 -8.68 12.85 -2.87
CA ILE A 85 -9.77 12.80 -3.85
C ILE A 85 -9.72 14.09 -4.66
N THR A 86 -9.53 13.99 -5.99
CA THR A 86 -9.50 15.14 -6.89
C THR A 86 -10.62 15.06 -7.92
N ASN A 87 -11.52 16.04 -7.89
CA ASN A 87 -12.64 16.17 -8.82
C ASN A 87 -12.38 17.32 -9.78
N VAL A 88 -12.60 17.08 -11.07
CA VAL A 88 -12.39 18.04 -12.16
C VAL A 88 -13.69 18.28 -12.89
N VAL A 89 -14.08 19.54 -13.03
CA VAL A 89 -15.28 19.94 -13.76
C VAL A 89 -14.90 20.56 -15.11
N PHE A 90 -15.37 19.94 -16.19
CA PHE A 90 -15.15 20.40 -17.57
C PHE A 90 -16.39 21.19 -18.03
N HIS A 91 -16.53 22.44 -17.60
CA HIS A 91 -17.52 23.37 -18.17
C HIS A 91 -16.89 24.19 -19.27
#